data_AF-A0A7V1H3P5-F1
#
_entry.id   AF-A0A7V1H3P5-F1
#
_cell.length_a   1.000
_cell.length_b   1.000
_cell.length_c   1.000
_cell.angle_alpha   90.00
_cell.angle_beta   90.00
_cell.angle_gamma   90.00
#
_symmetry.space_group_name_H-M   'P 1'
#
loop_
_entity.id
_entity.type
_entity.pdbx_description
1 polymer ?
#
loop_
_entity_poly.entity_id
_entity_poly.type
_entity_poly.pdbx_seq_one_letter_code
_entity_poly.pdbx_strand_id
1 'polypeptide(L)'
;MMKGIIVVLGLAAILILPVFGCSKDEDSESIFSIKTGGNTAEENVQETETQPAVQPVTQYVKTWGVWFYQNEQDIGKPSKDVSEKQYMDFGSKVSTLEKKDINGKTYSKVMLPDRSEYWVEAKALVDKFIVITQKDVLCYKQPDTDYADTIMLQPGDLGLFSREMDGWINADFLAYRPVEPGGEIKRVGNKWIKDGYTEDLSTAKEAYYLSLAYYYLYSKEKDVNKAIERLEKAASINVTGDTEITYVINDLLAGLTGENEEPTEREGDVEIILPVQDDGE
;
A
#
# COMPACT_ATOMS: atom_id res chain seq x y z
N MET A 1 -10.01 -60.32 -29.04
CA MET A 1 -9.06 -59.66 -29.98
C MET A 1 -8.79 -58.27 -29.39
N MET A 2 -7.67 -58.04 -28.68
CA MET A 2 -6.38 -57.53 -29.19
C MET A 2 -6.55 -56.42 -30.23
N LYS A 3 -5.88 -55.27 -30.23
CA LYS A 3 -4.78 -54.63 -29.45
C LYS A 3 -4.80 -53.15 -29.90
N GLY A 4 -4.29 -52.23 -29.09
CA GLY A 4 -3.98 -50.88 -29.59
C GLY A 4 -3.71 -49.84 -28.50
N ILE A 5 -2.62 -50.02 -27.77
CA ILE A 5 -2.02 -49.00 -26.90
C ILE A 5 -1.23 -48.03 -27.79
N ILE A 6 -1.47 -46.72 -27.64
CA ILE A 6 -0.50 -45.69 -28.05
C ILE A 6 -0.16 -44.86 -26.82
N VAL A 7 1.10 -44.99 -26.42
CA VAL A 7 1.79 -44.16 -25.43
C VAL A 7 2.35 -42.95 -26.19
N VAL A 8 2.08 -41.74 -25.70
CA VAL A 8 2.87 -40.55 -26.07
C VAL A 8 3.47 -40.00 -24.79
N LEU A 9 4.76 -40.30 -24.61
CA LEU A 9 5.70 -39.70 -23.69
C LEU A 9 6.26 -38.41 -24.33
N GLY A 10 6.37 -37.33 -23.56
CA GLY A 10 7.10 -36.12 -23.95
C GLY A 10 6.95 -35.06 -22.86
N LEU A 11 7.75 -35.15 -21.80
CA LEU A 11 9.07 -34.51 -21.61
C LEU A 11 8.92 -33.21 -20.79
N ALA A 12 9.18 -33.37 -19.49
CA ALA A 12 9.36 -32.29 -18.54
C ALA A 12 10.65 -31.51 -18.87
N ALA A 13 10.51 -30.22 -19.16
CA ALA A 13 11.65 -29.32 -19.28
C ALA A 13 12.10 -28.88 -17.89
N ILE A 14 13.12 -29.55 -17.37
CA ILE A 14 13.95 -29.11 -16.25
C ILE A 14 14.92 -28.08 -16.81
N LEU A 15 14.75 -26.81 -16.45
CA LEU A 15 15.72 -25.76 -16.73
C LEU A 15 16.82 -25.80 -15.68
N ILE A 16 18.00 -26.20 -16.14
CA ILE A 16 19.26 -26.37 -15.43
C ILE A 16 19.85 -24.97 -15.17
N LEU A 17 20.12 -24.64 -13.91
CA LEU A 17 20.98 -23.52 -13.51
C LEU A 17 22.44 -23.85 -13.86
N PRO A 18 23.22 -22.94 -14.48
CA PRO A 18 24.66 -23.14 -14.58
C PRO A 18 25.32 -22.92 -13.22
N VAL A 19 25.83 -24.02 -12.66
CA VAL A 19 26.88 -24.05 -11.65
C VAL A 19 28.18 -23.62 -12.34
N PHE A 20 28.66 -22.40 -12.06
CA PHE A 20 30.06 -22.07 -12.32
C PHE A 20 30.89 -22.51 -11.12
N GLY A 21 31.77 -23.47 -11.40
CA GLY A 21 32.68 -24.08 -10.44
C GLY A 21 33.88 -23.20 -10.09
N CYS A 22 34.35 -23.47 -8.87
CA CYS A 22 35.68 -23.28 -8.30
C CYS A 22 36.83 -22.87 -9.24
N SER A 23 37.58 -21.85 -8.81
CA SER A 23 39.04 -21.90 -8.81
C SER A 23 39.56 -21.79 -7.37
N LYS A 24 40.12 -22.90 -6.89
CA LYS A 24 41.16 -22.99 -5.85
C LYS A 24 42.51 -22.72 -6.54
N ASP A 25 43.60 -22.25 -5.95
CA ASP A 25 44.05 -21.90 -4.59
C ASP A 25 45.17 -20.85 -4.83
N GLU A 26 45.49 -19.99 -3.86
CA GLU A 26 46.89 -19.74 -3.48
C GLU A 26 46.97 -18.96 -2.15
N ASP A 27 47.82 -19.49 -1.29
CA ASP A 27 48.12 -19.08 0.07
C ASP A 27 48.67 -17.65 0.19
N SER A 28 48.29 -16.96 1.27
CA SER A 28 49.27 -16.10 1.97
C SER A 28 48.94 -16.02 3.46
N GLU A 29 49.82 -16.64 4.24
CA GLU A 29 50.03 -16.38 5.65
C GLU A 29 50.48 -14.92 5.87
N SER A 30 49.93 -14.22 6.87
CA SER A 30 50.73 -13.60 7.94
C SER A 30 49.80 -12.97 9.00
N ILE A 31 49.78 -13.52 10.22
CA ILE A 31 50.49 -13.03 11.42
C ILE A 31 49.92 -11.71 11.96
N PHE A 32 49.11 -11.83 13.03
CA PHE A 32 49.36 -11.02 14.23
C PHE A 32 49.35 -11.92 15.46
N SER A 33 50.56 -12.14 15.96
CA SER A 33 50.89 -12.80 17.21
C SER A 33 50.75 -11.79 18.34
N ILE A 34 49.97 -12.09 19.37
CA ILE A 34 50.22 -11.59 20.73
C ILE A 34 50.13 -12.80 21.66
N LYS A 35 51.28 -13.27 22.13
CA LYS A 35 51.40 -14.11 23.33
C LYS A 35 52.09 -13.32 24.42
N THR A 36 51.56 -13.48 25.63
CA THR A 36 52.22 -13.76 26.94
C THR A 36 51.37 -13.07 28.02
N GLY A 37 50.82 -13.67 29.07
CA GLY A 37 50.85 -15.02 29.65
C GLY A 37 50.35 -14.90 31.10
N GLY A 38 49.75 -15.95 31.69
CA GLY A 38 49.52 -16.02 33.14
C GLY A 38 48.24 -16.72 33.59
N ASN A 39 48.41 -17.92 34.17
CA ASN A 39 47.48 -18.80 34.89
C ASN A 39 46.21 -18.18 35.52
N THR A 40 45.06 -18.87 35.44
CA THR A 40 44.50 -19.80 36.46
C THR A 40 42.96 -19.91 36.29
N ALA A 41 42.43 -21.11 36.53
CA ALA A 41 41.03 -21.47 36.80
C ALA A 41 40.04 -21.50 35.62
N GLU A 42 39.63 -22.72 35.28
CA GLU A 42 38.45 -23.04 34.48
C GLU A 42 37.19 -22.59 35.24
N GLU A 43 36.53 -21.54 34.74
CA GLU A 43 35.14 -21.25 35.06
C GLU A 43 34.29 -21.69 33.86
N ASN A 44 33.46 -22.70 34.09
CA ASN A 44 32.50 -23.21 33.13
C ASN A 44 31.34 -22.20 33.04
N VAL A 45 31.55 -21.14 32.25
CA VAL A 45 30.48 -20.19 31.90
C VAL A 45 29.65 -20.86 30.81
N GLN A 46 28.48 -21.40 31.20
CA GLN A 46 27.40 -21.64 30.25
C GLN A 46 27.03 -20.30 29.63
N GLU A 47 27.57 -20.01 28.45
CA GLU A 47 27.03 -18.99 27.57
C GLU A 47 25.57 -19.36 27.28
N THR A 48 24.67 -18.68 27.98
CA THR A 48 23.27 -18.72 27.64
C THR A 48 23.16 -17.92 26.36
N GLU A 49 23.09 -18.61 25.21
CA GLU A 49 22.79 -18.00 23.91
C GLU A 49 21.53 -17.15 24.08
N THR A 50 21.73 -15.86 24.30
CA THR A 50 20.64 -14.91 24.42
C THR A 50 20.22 -14.69 22.99
N GLN A 51 19.12 -15.33 22.57
CA GLN A 51 18.52 -15.05 21.28
C GLN A 51 18.43 -13.51 21.13
N PRO A 52 18.91 -12.94 20.00
CA PRO A 52 18.86 -11.51 19.82
C PRO A 52 17.42 -11.06 19.99
N ALA A 53 17.18 -10.18 20.97
CA ALA A 53 15.86 -9.62 21.23
C ALA A 53 15.36 -9.04 19.91
N VAL A 54 14.28 -9.62 19.37
CA VAL A 54 13.65 -9.14 18.15
C VAL A 54 13.19 -7.71 18.44
N GLN A 55 13.89 -6.74 17.86
CA GLN A 55 13.51 -5.33 18.00
C GLN A 55 12.09 -5.17 17.45
N PRO A 56 11.16 -4.60 18.24
CA PRO A 56 9.80 -4.43 17.79
C PRO A 56 9.77 -3.50 16.56
N VAL A 57 9.14 -3.96 15.48
CA VAL A 57 8.98 -3.18 14.25
C VAL A 57 7.64 -2.47 14.30
N THR A 58 7.64 -1.14 14.12
CA THR A 58 6.39 -0.37 13.98
C THR A 58 5.77 -0.66 12.61
N GLN A 59 4.49 -1.00 12.59
CA GLN A 59 3.71 -1.22 11.38
C GLN A 59 2.30 -0.60 11.51
N TYR A 60 1.57 -0.59 10.41
CA TYR A 60 0.23 0.00 10.31
C TYR A 60 -0.74 -0.97 9.62
N VAL A 61 -1.99 -0.96 10.04
CA VAL A 61 -3.07 -1.68 9.35
C VAL A 61 -3.30 -1.07 7.97
N LYS A 62 -3.15 -1.85 6.90
CA LYS A 62 -3.30 -1.36 5.51
C LYS A 62 -4.60 -1.74 4.82
N THR A 63 -5.41 -2.55 5.49
CA THR A 63 -6.75 -2.96 5.01
C THR A 63 -7.82 -2.02 5.56
N TRP A 64 -9.01 -2.01 4.95
CA TRP A 64 -10.13 -1.17 5.39
C TRP A 64 -10.47 -1.34 6.87
N GLY A 65 -10.39 -2.57 7.33
CA GLY A 65 -10.18 -2.90 8.73
C GLY A 65 -10.04 -4.40 8.87
N VAL A 66 -9.59 -4.83 10.05
CA VAL A 66 -9.22 -6.21 10.30
C VAL A 66 -9.47 -6.56 11.75
N TRP A 67 -9.91 -7.80 11.98
CA TRP A 67 -10.06 -8.34 13.32
C TRP A 67 -8.72 -8.82 13.85
N PHE A 68 -8.37 -8.31 15.02
CA PHE A 68 -7.25 -8.72 15.85
C PHE A 68 -7.77 -9.70 16.90
N TYR A 69 -7.08 -10.83 17.07
CA TYR A 69 -7.51 -11.92 17.94
C TYR A 69 -6.65 -11.96 19.19
N GLN A 70 -7.26 -11.97 20.38
CA GLN A 70 -6.48 -11.93 21.63
C GLN A 70 -5.74 -13.26 21.86
N ASN A 71 -6.40 -14.38 21.56
CA ASN A 71 -5.83 -15.71 21.77
C ASN A 71 -5.32 -16.33 20.47
N GLU A 72 -4.16 -16.97 20.53
CA GLU A 72 -3.57 -17.67 19.38
C GLU A 72 -4.50 -18.78 18.84
N GLN A 73 -5.19 -19.49 19.73
CA GLN A 73 -6.12 -20.58 19.37
C GLN A 73 -7.35 -20.14 18.56
N ASP A 74 -7.63 -18.84 18.51
CA ASP A 74 -8.77 -18.28 17.77
C ASP A 74 -8.39 -17.87 16.35
N ILE A 75 -7.10 -17.88 16.03
CA ILE A 75 -6.58 -17.57 14.71
C ILE A 75 -7.18 -18.52 13.67
N GLY A 76 -7.68 -17.95 12.58
CA GLY A 76 -8.26 -18.68 11.44
C GLY A 76 -9.73 -19.07 11.62
N LYS A 77 -10.32 -18.86 12.81
CA LYS A 77 -11.77 -19.03 13.01
C LYS A 77 -12.54 -17.87 12.36
N PRO A 78 -13.79 -18.10 11.89
CA PRO A 78 -14.66 -17.02 11.47
C PRO A 78 -14.83 -16.01 12.61
N SER A 79 -14.69 -14.71 12.33
CA SER A 79 -14.69 -13.68 13.37
C SER A 79 -15.96 -13.69 14.23
N LYS A 80 -17.13 -14.01 13.65
CA LYS A 80 -18.40 -14.15 14.39
C LYS A 80 -18.37 -15.19 15.52
N ASP A 81 -17.46 -16.16 15.45
CA ASP A 81 -17.35 -17.27 16.40
C ASP A 81 -16.28 -16.99 17.49
N VAL A 82 -15.66 -15.80 17.48
CA VAL A 82 -14.65 -15.38 18.46
C VAL A 82 -15.15 -14.20 19.27
N SER A 83 -15.21 -14.33 20.59
CA SER A 83 -15.62 -13.26 21.51
C SER A 83 -14.49 -12.26 21.78
N GLU A 84 -13.27 -12.74 21.99
CA GLU A 84 -12.12 -11.93 22.38
C GLU A 84 -11.35 -11.45 21.14
N LYS A 85 -11.87 -10.37 20.54
CA LYS A 85 -11.29 -9.75 19.34
C LYS A 85 -11.50 -8.24 19.34
N GLN A 86 -10.65 -7.53 18.62
CA GLN A 86 -10.72 -6.08 18.43
C GLN A 86 -10.73 -5.73 16.94
N TYR A 87 -11.58 -4.80 16.53
CA TYR A 87 -11.56 -4.29 15.15
C TYR A 87 -10.55 -3.15 15.06
N MET A 88 -9.67 -3.21 14.08
CA MET A 88 -8.68 -2.17 13.83
C MET A 88 -8.93 -1.54 12.46
N ASP A 89 -9.02 -0.21 12.43
CA ASP A 89 -9.19 0.56 11.20
C ASP A 89 -7.85 0.76 10.46
N PHE A 90 -7.94 1.10 9.18
CA PHE A 90 -6.80 1.54 8.37
C PHE A 90 -5.94 2.60 9.10
N GLY A 91 -4.62 2.43 9.05
CA GLY A 91 -3.64 3.33 9.65
C GLY A 91 -3.46 3.13 11.15
N SER A 92 -4.14 2.16 11.77
CA SER A 92 -3.91 1.83 13.18
C SER A 92 -2.47 1.37 13.40
N LYS A 93 -1.76 2.05 14.31
CA LYS A 93 -0.36 1.78 14.64
C LYS A 93 -0.23 0.56 15.55
N VAL A 94 0.72 -0.31 15.22
CA VAL A 94 1.06 -1.51 16.00
C VAL A 94 2.57 -1.72 16.08
N SER A 95 3.04 -2.48 17.06
CA SER A 95 4.42 -2.95 17.16
C SER A 95 4.46 -4.47 17.05
N THR A 96 5.12 -5.00 16.03
CA THR A 96 5.23 -6.46 15.83
C THR A 96 6.29 -7.04 16.76
N LEU A 97 5.88 -8.00 17.59
CA LEU A 97 6.70 -8.67 18.60
C LEU A 97 7.25 -10.01 18.08
N GLU A 98 6.41 -10.78 17.40
CA GLU A 98 6.72 -12.14 16.95
C GLU A 98 5.96 -12.42 15.63
N LYS A 99 6.50 -13.33 14.81
CA LYS A 99 5.80 -13.90 13.65
C LYS A 99 5.75 -15.42 13.75
N LYS A 100 4.62 -16.00 13.37
CA LYS A 100 4.37 -17.44 13.39
C LYS A 100 3.57 -17.88 12.18
N ASP A 101 3.95 -18.99 11.57
CA ASP A 101 3.20 -19.60 10.48
C ASP A 101 2.16 -20.57 11.03
N ILE A 102 0.89 -20.35 10.69
CA ILE A 102 -0.26 -21.14 11.14
C ILE A 102 -1.14 -21.41 9.92
N ASN A 103 -1.41 -22.68 9.62
CA ASN A 103 -2.27 -23.12 8.50
C ASN A 103 -1.86 -22.51 7.14
N GLY A 104 -0.55 -22.40 6.87
CA GLY A 104 -0.01 -21.87 5.61
C GLY A 104 -0.09 -20.35 5.47
N LYS A 105 -0.37 -19.62 6.56
CA LYS A 105 -0.37 -18.15 6.60
C LYS A 105 0.54 -17.67 7.72
N THR A 106 1.22 -16.56 7.50
CA THR A 106 2.02 -15.90 8.53
C THR A 106 1.15 -14.95 9.34
N TYR A 107 1.16 -15.13 10.65
CA TYR A 107 0.53 -14.27 11.64
C TYR A 107 1.60 -13.50 12.41
N SER A 108 1.28 -12.28 12.80
CA SER A 108 2.11 -11.43 13.65
C SER A 108 1.43 -11.28 15.00
N LYS A 109 2.19 -11.53 16.08
CA LYS A 109 1.82 -11.07 17.41
C LYS A 109 2.22 -9.61 17.51
N VAL A 110 1.26 -8.75 17.82
CA VAL A 110 1.43 -7.30 17.79
C VAL A 110 0.99 -6.69 19.11
N MET A 111 1.64 -5.59 19.49
CA MET A 111 1.31 -4.77 20.64
C MET A 111 0.69 -3.45 20.16
N LEU A 112 -0.47 -3.10 20.72
CA LEU A 112 -1.13 -1.81 20.51
C LEU A 112 -0.52 -0.72 21.40
N PRO A 113 -0.81 0.58 21.16
CA PRO A 113 -0.27 1.67 21.97
C PRO A 113 -0.63 1.60 23.47
N ASP A 114 -1.76 0.99 23.82
CA ASP A 114 -2.19 0.75 25.19
C ASP A 114 -1.52 -0.49 25.84
N ARG A 115 -0.57 -1.12 25.12
CA ARG A 115 0.19 -2.31 25.50
C ARG A 115 -0.60 -3.62 25.50
N SER A 116 -1.84 -3.62 25.02
CA SER A 116 -2.56 -4.86 24.75
C SER A 116 -1.92 -5.63 23.59
N GLU A 117 -1.95 -6.96 23.65
CA GLU A 117 -1.35 -7.85 22.66
C GLU A 117 -2.41 -8.63 21.90
N TYR A 118 -2.22 -8.76 20.59
CA TYR A 118 -3.14 -9.47 19.70
C TYR A 118 -2.39 -10.20 18.59
N TRP A 119 -3.11 -11.08 17.90
CA TRP A 119 -2.69 -11.75 16.69
C TRP A 119 -3.45 -11.22 15.47
N VAL A 120 -2.72 -11.01 14.38
CA VAL A 120 -3.28 -10.58 13.09
C VAL A 120 -2.50 -11.23 11.95
N GLU A 121 -3.14 -11.46 10.80
CA GLU A 121 -2.45 -11.94 9.61
C GLU A 121 -1.41 -10.90 9.16
N ALA A 122 -0.14 -11.29 9.02
CA ALA A 122 0.97 -10.37 8.76
C ALA A 122 0.76 -9.55 7.48
N LYS A 123 0.07 -10.12 6.49
CA LYS A 123 -0.25 -9.43 5.23
C LYS A 123 -1.18 -8.23 5.40
N ALA A 124 -1.90 -8.12 6.51
CA ALA A 124 -2.77 -6.98 6.81
C ALA A 124 -1.98 -5.74 7.27
N LEU A 125 -0.68 -5.90 7.53
CA LEU A 125 0.20 -4.85 8.00
C LEU A 125 1.13 -4.34 6.89
N VAL A 126 1.57 -3.10 7.03
CA VAL A 126 2.61 -2.45 6.22
C VAL A 126 3.52 -1.61 7.10
N ASP A 127 4.78 -1.47 6.72
CA ASP A 127 5.75 -0.70 7.51
C ASP A 127 5.49 0.80 7.43
N LYS A 128 5.13 1.28 6.24
CA LYS A 128 4.81 2.69 5.97
C LYS A 128 3.87 2.83 4.76
N PHE A 129 3.23 3.98 4.67
CA PHE A 129 2.46 4.38 3.50
C PHE A 129 3.27 5.35 2.66
N ILE A 130 3.03 5.33 1.35
CA ILE A 130 3.67 6.24 0.41
C ILE A 130 2.55 7.04 -0.23
N VAL A 131 2.50 8.35 -0.02
CA VAL A 131 1.50 9.21 -0.67
C VAL A 131 2.19 10.18 -1.59
N ILE A 132 1.80 10.18 -2.86
CA ILE A 132 2.32 11.15 -3.82
C ILE A 132 1.78 12.54 -3.47
N THR A 133 2.65 13.55 -3.46
CA THR A 133 2.31 14.94 -3.13
C THR A 133 2.64 15.91 -4.25
N GLN A 134 3.47 15.50 -5.22
CA GLN A 134 3.81 16.30 -6.39
C GLN A 134 3.04 15.86 -7.63
N LYS A 135 2.80 16.80 -8.54
CA LYS A 135 2.19 16.51 -9.85
C LYS A 135 3.17 15.80 -10.76
N ASP A 136 2.62 14.89 -11.56
CA ASP A 136 3.33 14.18 -12.62
C ASP A 136 4.62 13.47 -12.14
N VAL A 137 4.55 12.78 -10.99
CA VAL A 137 5.69 12.02 -10.47
C VAL A 137 5.98 10.83 -11.38
N LEU A 138 7.20 10.79 -11.89
CA LEU A 138 7.67 9.71 -12.76
C LEU A 138 7.83 8.43 -11.94
N CYS A 139 7.26 7.34 -12.47
CA CYS A 139 7.37 6.02 -11.86
C CYS A 139 8.00 5.02 -12.83
N TYR A 140 8.51 3.90 -12.30
CA TYR A 140 9.37 2.99 -13.03
C TYR A 140 8.99 1.53 -12.79
N LYS A 141 9.25 0.67 -13.77
CA LYS A 141 8.97 -0.77 -13.68
C LYS A 141 10.00 -1.51 -12.81
N GLN A 142 11.20 -0.95 -12.69
CA GLN A 142 12.30 -1.42 -11.83
C GLN A 142 13.11 -0.20 -11.34
N PRO A 143 14.02 -0.33 -10.35
CA PRO A 143 14.72 0.81 -9.75
C PRO A 143 15.87 1.31 -10.64
N ASP A 144 15.52 1.76 -11.85
CA ASP A 144 16.42 2.17 -12.91
C ASP A 144 15.72 3.25 -13.76
N THR A 145 16.42 4.36 -14.00
CA THR A 145 15.89 5.51 -14.74
C THR A 145 15.56 5.19 -16.19
N ASP A 146 16.20 4.17 -16.77
CA ASP A 146 15.93 3.74 -18.15
C ASP A 146 14.60 2.98 -18.31
N TYR A 147 13.97 2.61 -17.19
CA TYR A 147 12.74 1.83 -17.13
C TYR A 147 11.52 2.64 -16.70
N ALA A 148 11.51 3.91 -17.10
CA ALA A 148 10.38 4.82 -16.91
C ALA A 148 9.09 4.21 -17.46
N ASP A 149 8.02 4.34 -16.67
CA ASP A 149 6.68 3.99 -17.09
C ASP A 149 6.01 5.17 -17.80
N THR A 150 4.97 4.90 -18.59
CA THR A 150 4.17 5.95 -19.24
C THR A 150 3.16 6.56 -18.27
N ILE A 151 2.87 5.88 -17.17
CA ILE A 151 2.00 6.36 -16.11
C ILE A 151 2.75 7.39 -15.25
N MET A 152 2.16 8.58 -15.13
CA MET A 152 2.58 9.59 -14.17
C MET A 152 1.68 9.54 -12.94
N LEU A 153 2.28 9.42 -11.76
CA LEU A 153 1.54 9.44 -10.50
C LEU A 153 1.14 10.88 -10.16
N GLN A 154 0.02 11.02 -9.47
CA GLN A 154 -0.56 12.32 -9.12
C GLN A 154 -0.73 12.46 -7.61
N PRO A 155 -0.85 13.70 -7.12
CA PRO A 155 -1.10 13.97 -5.71
C PRO A 155 -2.32 13.20 -5.19
N GLY A 156 -2.15 12.54 -4.05
CA GLY A 156 -3.17 11.69 -3.44
C GLY A 156 -3.11 10.22 -3.86
N ASP A 157 -2.26 9.83 -4.81
CA ASP A 157 -2.04 8.42 -5.14
C ASP A 157 -1.38 7.70 -3.95
N LEU A 158 -2.15 6.79 -3.32
CA LEU A 158 -1.72 5.99 -2.17
C LEU A 158 -0.99 4.71 -2.61
N GLY A 159 0.24 4.52 -2.13
CA GLY A 159 1.06 3.34 -2.27
C GLY A 159 1.23 2.57 -0.95
N LEU A 160 1.14 1.26 -1.02
CA LEU A 160 1.49 0.36 0.08
C LEU A 160 2.96 -0.05 -0.07
N PHE A 161 3.81 0.34 0.89
CA PHE A 161 5.24 0.04 0.84
C PHE A 161 5.51 -1.47 0.73
N SER A 162 6.43 -1.82 -0.16
CA SER A 162 6.92 -3.19 -0.31
C SER A 162 8.38 -3.33 0.12
N ARG A 163 9.26 -2.47 -0.42
CA ARG A 163 10.70 -2.50 -0.14
C ARG A 163 11.40 -1.22 -0.62
N GLU A 164 12.63 -1.04 -0.17
CA GLU A 164 13.52 0.04 -0.58
C GLU A 164 14.85 -0.54 -1.09
N MET A 165 15.43 0.07 -2.12
CA MET A 165 16.71 -0.34 -2.72
C MET A 165 17.44 0.88 -3.27
N ASP A 166 18.62 1.19 -2.74
CA ASP A 166 19.46 2.30 -3.22
C ASP A 166 18.72 3.65 -3.36
N GLY A 167 17.86 3.96 -2.37
CA GLY A 167 17.04 5.17 -2.34
C GLY A 167 15.80 5.13 -3.25
N TRP A 168 15.53 4.00 -3.92
CA TRP A 168 14.29 3.76 -4.63
C TRP A 168 13.27 3.07 -3.74
N ILE A 169 12.03 3.55 -3.77
CA ILE A 169 10.91 2.92 -3.07
C ILE A 169 10.06 2.13 -4.05
N ASN A 170 9.76 0.88 -3.69
CA ASN A 170 8.73 0.09 -4.35
C ASN A 170 7.45 0.09 -3.51
N ALA A 171 6.34 0.44 -4.15
CA ALA A 171 5.02 0.43 -3.51
C ALA A 171 3.93 -0.06 -4.48
N ASP A 172 2.90 -0.69 -3.93
CA ASP A 172 1.68 -1.08 -4.66
C ASP A 172 0.67 0.08 -4.61
N PHE A 173 0.57 0.83 -5.70
CA PHE A 173 -0.30 2.01 -5.79
C PHE A 173 -1.77 1.62 -6.05
N LEU A 174 -2.64 2.13 -5.18
CA LEU A 174 -4.10 1.97 -5.18
C LEU A 174 -4.80 3.03 -6.06
N ALA A 175 -4.09 3.58 -7.04
CA ALA A 175 -4.60 4.57 -7.98
C ALA A 175 -5.19 3.93 -9.24
N TYR A 176 -6.14 4.61 -9.87
CA TYR A 176 -6.74 4.22 -11.14
C TYR A 176 -6.36 5.24 -12.21
N ARG A 177 -5.61 4.81 -13.23
CA ARG A 177 -5.09 5.66 -14.31
C ARG A 177 -5.25 4.98 -15.67
N PRO A 178 -5.42 5.74 -16.76
CA PRO A 178 -5.35 5.16 -18.09
C PRO A 178 -3.91 4.70 -18.37
N VAL A 179 -3.74 3.52 -18.97
CA VAL A 179 -2.40 2.97 -19.31
C VAL A 179 -1.70 3.81 -20.39
N GLU A 180 -2.51 4.36 -21.30
CA GLU A 180 -2.13 5.27 -22.39
C GLU A 180 -3.16 6.41 -22.47
N PRO A 181 -2.83 7.59 -23.01
CA PRO A 181 -3.79 8.68 -23.16
C PRO A 181 -5.08 8.25 -23.86
N GLY A 182 -6.23 8.42 -23.20
CA GLY A 182 -7.55 8.00 -23.71
C GLY A 182 -7.85 6.49 -23.61
N GLY A 183 -6.94 5.71 -23.04
CA GLY A 183 -7.08 4.27 -22.87
C GLY A 183 -7.94 3.84 -21.68
N GLU A 184 -8.10 2.52 -21.51
CA GLU A 184 -8.83 1.92 -20.39
C GLU A 184 -8.16 2.27 -19.05
N ILE A 185 -8.98 2.76 -18.10
CA ILE A 185 -8.54 3.06 -16.74
C ILE A 185 -8.30 1.75 -15.98
N LYS A 186 -7.08 1.56 -15.48
CA LYS A 186 -6.67 0.39 -14.69
C LYS A 186 -5.97 0.81 -13.41
N ARG A 187 -5.93 -0.14 -12.46
CA ARG A 187 -5.14 0.03 -11.25
C ARG A 187 -3.65 0.10 -11.61
N VAL A 188 -2.93 1.08 -11.04
CA VAL A 188 -1.50 1.30 -11.32
C VAL A 188 -0.62 0.15 -10.83
N GLY A 189 -0.84 -0.31 -9.59
CA GLY A 189 -0.13 -1.46 -9.02
C GLY A 189 1.31 -1.15 -8.60
N ASN A 190 2.15 -2.20 -8.58
CA ASN A 190 3.54 -2.10 -8.12
C ASN A 190 4.40 -1.22 -9.04
N LYS A 191 4.95 -0.13 -8.49
CA LYS A 191 5.87 0.79 -9.17
C LYS A 191 7.02 1.19 -8.27
N TRP A 192 8.11 1.60 -8.90
CA TRP A 192 9.26 2.23 -8.25
C TRP A 192 9.20 3.74 -8.39
N ILE A 193 9.59 4.47 -7.34
CA ILE A 193 9.71 5.93 -7.32
C ILE A 193 11.00 6.34 -6.59
N LYS A 194 11.46 7.58 -6.82
CA LYS A 194 12.59 8.18 -6.07
C LYS A 194 12.16 9.30 -5.12
N ASP A 195 11.21 10.11 -5.53
CA ASP A 195 10.86 11.36 -4.84
C ASP A 195 9.38 11.72 -5.07
N GLY A 196 8.98 12.92 -4.61
CA GLY A 196 7.63 13.45 -4.80
C GLY A 196 6.56 12.82 -3.92
N TYR A 197 6.95 12.19 -2.81
CA TYR A 197 6.05 11.52 -1.86
C TYR A 197 6.27 11.95 -0.40
N THR A 198 5.27 11.67 0.43
CA THR A 198 5.34 11.74 1.90
C THR A 198 5.01 10.39 2.53
N GLU A 199 5.47 10.18 3.75
CA GLU A 199 5.15 9.01 4.59
C GLU A 199 4.21 9.38 5.76
N ASP A 200 3.71 10.63 5.77
CA ASP A 200 2.84 11.13 6.82
C ASP A 200 1.52 10.34 6.92
N LEU A 201 1.18 9.94 8.15
CA LEU A 201 0.03 9.08 8.40
C LEU A 201 -1.31 9.81 8.21
N SER A 202 -1.36 11.11 8.51
CA SER A 202 -2.57 11.92 8.32
C SER A 202 -2.90 12.05 6.83
N THR A 203 -1.88 12.30 6.01
CA THR A 203 -1.96 12.33 4.55
C THR A 203 -2.34 10.95 4.00
N ALA A 204 -1.76 9.86 4.53
CA ALA A 204 -2.10 8.49 4.12
C ALA A 204 -3.56 8.13 4.40
N LYS A 205 -4.12 8.61 5.52
CA LYS A 205 -5.54 8.41 5.84
C LYS A 205 -6.46 9.15 4.87
N GLU A 206 -6.14 10.39 4.51
CA GLU A 206 -6.87 11.13 3.46
C GLU A 206 -6.79 10.42 2.11
N ALA A 207 -5.57 10.06 1.68
CA ALA A 207 -5.31 9.37 0.42
C ALA A 207 -6.03 8.01 0.34
N TYR A 208 -6.19 7.33 1.47
CA TYR A 208 -6.93 6.08 1.56
C TYR A 208 -8.39 6.26 1.14
N TYR A 209 -9.09 7.25 1.71
CA TYR A 209 -10.49 7.50 1.33
C TYR A 209 -10.62 8.07 -0.07
N LEU A 210 -9.66 8.88 -0.54
CA LEU A 210 -9.58 9.29 -1.93
C LEU A 210 -9.45 8.08 -2.88
N SER A 211 -8.62 7.09 -2.55
CA SER A 211 -8.49 5.86 -3.33
C SER A 211 -9.79 5.06 -3.41
N LEU A 212 -10.58 5.04 -2.32
CA LEU A 212 -11.91 4.43 -2.30
C LEU A 212 -12.92 5.23 -3.15
N ALA A 213 -12.85 6.56 -3.12
CA ALA A 213 -13.69 7.39 -3.98
C ALA A 213 -13.41 7.09 -5.45
N TYR A 214 -12.14 7.00 -5.85
CA TYR A 214 -11.77 6.61 -7.21
C TYR A 214 -12.22 5.20 -7.58
N TYR A 215 -12.18 4.25 -6.65
CA TYR A 215 -12.77 2.93 -6.88
C TYR A 215 -14.26 3.04 -7.24
N TYR A 216 -15.05 3.82 -6.51
CA TYR A 216 -16.47 4.02 -6.82
C TYR A 216 -16.74 4.90 -8.04
N LEU A 217 -15.75 5.66 -8.54
CA LEU A 217 -15.91 6.43 -9.78
C LEU A 217 -15.57 5.63 -11.03
N TYR A 218 -14.58 4.74 -10.95
CA TYR A 218 -13.95 4.14 -12.12
C TYR A 218 -13.99 2.61 -12.18
N SER A 219 -14.35 1.93 -11.10
CA SER A 219 -14.50 0.47 -11.12
C SER A 219 -15.85 0.03 -11.70
N LYS A 220 -16.04 -1.29 -11.80
CA LYS A 220 -17.33 -1.88 -12.18
C LYS A 220 -18.45 -1.64 -11.16
N GLU A 221 -18.11 -1.26 -9.93
CA GLU A 221 -19.06 -0.95 -8.85
C GLU A 221 -19.35 0.55 -8.77
N LYS A 222 -19.46 1.21 -9.92
CA LYS A 222 -19.56 2.66 -10.00
C LYS A 222 -20.77 3.20 -9.22
N ASP A 223 -20.53 4.15 -8.32
CA ASP A 223 -21.53 4.74 -7.43
C ASP A 223 -21.05 6.13 -6.95
N VAL A 224 -21.58 7.19 -7.58
CA VAL A 224 -21.14 8.57 -7.31
C VAL A 224 -21.45 9.00 -5.87
N ASN A 225 -22.60 8.59 -5.32
CA ASN A 225 -22.97 8.95 -3.95
C ASN A 225 -22.01 8.34 -2.94
N LYS A 226 -21.58 7.09 -3.16
CA LYS A 226 -20.52 6.49 -2.33
C LYS A 226 -19.19 7.18 -2.51
N ALA A 227 -18.84 7.62 -3.72
CA ALA A 227 -17.61 8.38 -3.93
C ALA A 227 -17.63 9.69 -3.11
N ILE A 228 -18.75 10.42 -3.13
CA ILE A 228 -18.97 11.63 -2.31
C ILE A 228 -18.82 11.31 -0.82
N GLU A 229 -19.51 10.27 -0.31
CA GLU A 229 -19.39 9.84 1.10
C GLU A 229 -17.92 9.58 1.51
N ARG A 230 -17.12 8.99 0.62
CA ARG A 230 -15.69 8.77 0.87
C ARG A 230 -14.90 10.08 0.88
N LEU A 231 -15.19 11.02 0.00
CA LEU A 231 -14.52 12.32 -0.04
C LEU A 231 -14.86 13.18 1.18
N GLU A 232 -16.12 13.20 1.61
CA GLU A 232 -16.53 13.87 2.85
C GLU A 232 -15.82 13.26 4.07
N LYS A 233 -15.68 11.92 4.08
CA LYS A 233 -14.90 11.26 5.12
C LYS A 233 -13.41 11.59 5.05
N ALA A 234 -12.83 11.74 3.86
CA ALA A 234 -11.44 12.17 3.70
C ALA A 234 -11.25 13.59 4.27
N ALA A 235 -12.11 14.53 3.87
CA ALA A 235 -12.05 15.94 4.29
C ALA A 235 -12.24 16.14 5.80
N SER A 236 -12.86 15.19 6.51
CA SER A 236 -13.08 15.27 7.96
C SER A 236 -11.98 14.65 8.82
N ILE A 237 -10.96 14.02 8.23
CA ILE A 237 -9.89 13.35 8.99
C ILE A 237 -8.97 14.33 9.70
N ASN A 238 -8.57 15.43 9.04
CA ASN A 238 -7.65 16.41 9.60
C ASN A 238 -8.38 17.70 9.95
N VAL A 239 -9.06 17.69 11.08
CA VAL A 239 -9.76 18.87 11.63
C VAL A 239 -8.79 19.97 12.10
N THR A 240 -7.48 19.68 12.17
CA THR A 240 -6.45 20.58 12.69
C THR A 240 -5.66 21.33 11.61
N GLY A 241 -5.92 21.07 10.33
CA GLY A 241 -5.27 21.76 9.21
C GLY A 241 -5.14 20.87 7.98
N ASP A 242 -5.10 21.50 6.80
CA ASP A 242 -4.96 20.84 5.51
C ASP A 242 -3.63 20.08 5.40
N THR A 243 -3.67 18.91 4.75
CA THR A 243 -2.50 18.17 4.27
C THR A 243 -2.10 18.61 2.87
N GLU A 244 -0.97 18.10 2.38
CA GLU A 244 -0.47 18.32 1.03
C GLU A 244 -1.42 17.86 -0.08
N ILE A 245 -2.44 17.05 0.23
CA ILE A 245 -3.41 16.53 -0.76
C ILE A 245 -4.85 16.98 -0.51
N THR A 246 -5.12 17.74 0.55
CA THR A 246 -6.49 18.16 0.89
C THR A 246 -7.15 18.94 -0.25
N TYR A 247 -6.39 19.73 -1.00
CA TYR A 247 -6.90 20.44 -2.18
C TYR A 247 -7.44 19.47 -3.25
N VAL A 248 -6.81 18.31 -3.45
CA VAL A 248 -7.24 17.30 -4.44
C VAL A 248 -8.63 16.76 -4.07
N ILE A 249 -8.84 16.52 -2.76
CA ILE A 249 -10.10 16.01 -2.22
C ILE A 249 -11.20 17.04 -2.40
N ASN A 250 -10.93 18.30 -2.03
CA ASN A 250 -11.89 19.39 -2.12
C ASN A 250 -12.27 19.70 -3.58
N ASP A 251 -11.30 19.77 -4.48
CA ASP A 251 -11.54 20.01 -5.91
C ASP A 251 -12.44 18.92 -6.52
N LEU A 252 -12.16 17.65 -6.19
CA LEU A 252 -12.96 16.52 -6.67
C LEU A 252 -14.36 16.51 -6.06
N LEU A 253 -14.49 16.81 -4.76
CA LEU A 253 -15.77 16.89 -4.07
C LEU A 253 -16.66 17.98 -4.70
N ALA A 254 -16.12 19.20 -4.86
CA ALA A 254 -16.82 20.32 -5.47
C ALA A 254 -17.25 20.05 -6.92
N GLY A 255 -16.40 19.34 -7.68
CA GLY A 255 -16.73 18.90 -9.04
C GLY A 255 -17.86 17.87 -9.10
N LEU A 256 -18.04 17.05 -8.05
CA LEU A 256 -19.11 16.04 -7.98
C LEU A 256 -20.41 16.59 -7.38
N THR A 257 -20.35 17.59 -6.51
CA THR A 257 -21.52 18.22 -5.88
C THR A 257 -22.08 19.38 -6.70
N GLY A 258 -21.37 19.83 -7.75
CA GLY A 258 -21.80 20.95 -8.60
C GLY A 258 -21.47 22.33 -8.01
N GLU A 259 -20.66 22.40 -6.95
CA GLU A 259 -20.23 23.67 -6.33
C GLU A 259 -19.29 24.49 -7.23
N ASN A 260 -18.75 23.87 -8.29
CA ASN A 260 -17.90 24.51 -9.29
C ASN A 260 -18.64 24.95 -10.57
N GLU A 261 -19.98 24.82 -10.65
CA GLU A 261 -20.72 25.41 -11.76
C GLU A 261 -20.83 26.92 -11.56
N GLU A 262 -20.08 27.71 -12.36
CA GLU A 262 -20.39 29.12 -12.55
C GLU A 262 -21.87 29.24 -12.92
N PRO A 263 -22.63 30.21 -12.35
CA PRO A 263 -24.02 30.37 -12.69
C PRO A 263 -24.11 30.58 -14.20
N THR A 264 -24.70 29.61 -14.89
CA THR A 264 -25.11 29.77 -16.28
C THR A 264 -25.93 31.06 -16.33
N GLU A 265 -25.43 32.07 -17.03
CA GLU A 265 -26.22 33.24 -17.37
C GLU A 265 -27.56 32.72 -17.90
N ARG A 266 -28.64 32.96 -17.16
CA ARG A 266 -29.97 32.72 -17.68
C ARG A 266 -30.06 33.56 -18.94
N GLU A 267 -30.12 32.92 -20.10
CA GLU A 267 -30.62 33.57 -21.31
C GLU A 267 -31.95 34.22 -20.92
N GLY A 268 -31.91 35.55 -20.83
CA GLY A 268 -33.09 36.32 -20.52
C GLY A 268 -34.09 36.05 -21.62
N ASP A 269 -35.29 35.61 -21.24
CA ASP A 269 -36.48 35.82 -22.04
C ASP A 269 -36.56 37.32 -22.33
N VAL A 270 -36.06 37.73 -23.49
CA VAL A 270 -36.34 39.04 -24.05
C VAL A 270 -37.82 39.02 -24.37
N GLU A 271 -38.64 39.55 -23.46
CA GLU A 271 -40.00 39.98 -23.79
C GLU A 271 -39.89 40.99 -24.93
N ILE A 272 -40.16 40.52 -26.16
CA ILE A 272 -40.36 41.40 -27.30
C ILE A 272 -41.69 42.11 -27.05
N ILE A 273 -41.64 43.29 -26.43
CA ILE A 273 -42.76 44.23 -26.45
C ILE A 273 -42.82 44.79 -27.88
N LEU A 274 -43.74 44.23 -28.69
CA LEU A 274 -44.09 44.84 -29.97
C LEU A 274 -44.80 46.18 -29.69
N PRO A 275 -44.38 47.30 -30.29
CA PRO A 275 -45.15 48.53 -30.22
C PRO A 275 -46.46 48.34 -31.00
N VAL A 276 -47.58 48.56 -30.30
CA VAL A 276 -48.91 48.72 -30.90
C VAL A 276 -48.86 49.93 -31.83
N GLN A 277 -49.01 49.72 -33.13
CA GLN A 277 -49.37 50.79 -34.05
C GLN A 277 -50.87 51.03 -33.92
N ASP A 278 -51.16 52.26 -33.51
CA ASP A 278 -52.45 52.92 -33.53
C ASP A 278 -52.66 53.49 -34.92
N ASP A 279 -53.48 52.83 -35.72
CA ASP A 279 -54.02 53.35 -36.97
C ASP A 279 -55.54 53.38 -36.83
N GLY A 280 -56.00 54.46 -36.20
CA GLY A 280 -57.39 54.86 -36.23
C GLY A 280 -57.85 55.20 -37.64
N GLU A 281 -58.98 54.59 -38.03
CA GLU A 281 -60.10 55.19 -38.77
C GLU A 281 -61.41 54.53 -38.31
#